data_AF-A0A2N9G3Z7-F1
#
_entry.id   AF-A0A2N9G3Z7-F1
#
_cell.length_a   1.000
_cell.length_b   1.000
_cell.length_c   1.000
_cell.angle_alpha   90.00
_cell.angle_beta   90.00
_cell.angle_gamma   90.00
#
_symmetry.space_group_name_H-M   'P 1'
#
loop_
_entity.id
_entity.type
_entity.pdbx_description
1 polymer ?
#
loop_
_entity_poly.entity_id
_entity_poly.type
_entity_poly.pdbx_seq_one_letter_code
_entity_poly.pdbx_strand_id
1 'polypeptide(L)'
;MVVPSKTSNPPKVFAKVTPSHLFCILLVLMCYPDFSRELKLLANHTSSATILDCLTTYQSWSRQKINYSKSGVIFSKNTTGQTTANLSHLLNLKKVSPTTKHLGLPLELNRAKSSSFQGLIEKIQNRVAGWKTKLLSQAARTTLISNVTASIPAYTMSSLLLPKTICNKIDSTLRGFWWGASPGKNHMCLKSWKSICQPKSYGGLGLRRTLDTNHALISKLEWSLATEEDKPWVSLLKSKYLKGVPFMQVILSQNCSWLWKGILKSRPLLSKGLCTKIGNGHHTDIWESPWIPTPDNFIPPAPSNTHPSIHRVANLIIPDSFQWDREAKAGLFAVSCALAAGLDSIIFEGDALQVINSLQNSASFPHWSISNIINDINVFASSFSCISFSHVLRSANALAHSLAAWAPFCNCLGAIPISSLPAHVIQADLVDGIGPMTPLFLNTI
;
A
#
# COMPACT_ATOMS: atom_id res chain seq x y z
N MET A 1 -53.30 14.71 4.68
CA MET A 1 -52.30 14.96 3.62
C MET A 1 -51.04 15.47 4.29
N VAL A 2 -50.17 14.56 4.75
CA VAL A 2 -48.84 14.89 5.28
C VAL A 2 -47.93 13.75 4.82
N VAL A 3 -47.02 14.07 3.91
CA VAL A 3 -45.98 13.16 3.41
C VAL A 3 -44.84 13.17 4.42
N PRO A 4 -44.40 12.02 4.98
CA PRO A 4 -43.12 11.97 5.67
C PRO A 4 -42.01 11.60 4.69
N SER A 5 -41.07 12.54 4.60
CA SER A 5 -39.73 12.50 4.02
C SER A 5 -39.00 11.14 4.14
N LYS A 6 -38.48 10.70 2.99
CA LYS A 6 -37.31 9.81 2.89
C LYS A 6 -36.09 10.55 3.49
N THR A 7 -35.56 10.06 4.61
CA THR A 7 -34.12 10.02 4.97
C THR A 7 -33.95 9.67 6.45
N SER A 8 -33.93 8.39 6.79
CA SER A 8 -33.19 7.91 7.95
C SER A 8 -32.71 6.49 7.65
N ASN A 9 -31.40 6.30 7.57
CA ASN A 9 -30.82 4.96 7.51
C ASN A 9 -31.18 4.25 8.83
N PRO A 10 -31.81 3.07 8.81
CA PRO A 10 -32.10 2.36 10.04
C PRO A 10 -30.78 1.92 10.71
N PRO A 11 -30.72 1.93 12.04
CA PRO A 11 -29.51 1.56 12.78
C PRO A 11 -29.11 0.12 12.46
N LYS A 12 -27.85 -0.09 12.11
CA LYS A 12 -27.26 -1.43 11.99
C LYS A 12 -27.05 -1.99 13.39
N VAL A 13 -28.00 -2.80 13.87
CA VAL A 13 -27.89 -3.50 15.15
C VAL A 13 -26.88 -4.65 14.99
N PHE A 14 -25.68 -4.48 15.53
CA PHE A 14 -24.71 -5.57 15.72
C PHE A 14 -24.62 -5.89 17.21
N ALA A 15 -25.18 -7.03 17.62
CA ALA A 15 -24.99 -7.55 18.97
C ALA A 15 -23.54 -8.05 19.13
N LYS A 16 -22.80 -7.45 20.06
CA LYS A 16 -21.40 -7.80 20.36
C LYS A 16 -21.41 -8.91 21.42
N VAL A 17 -21.01 -10.13 21.04
CA VAL A 17 -20.78 -11.24 21.98
C VAL A 17 -19.28 -11.55 22.04
N THR A 18 -18.72 -11.66 23.24
CA THR A 18 -17.30 -11.96 23.47
C THR A 18 -16.94 -13.39 23.02
N PRO A 19 -15.77 -13.61 22.37
CA PRO A 19 -15.46 -14.88 21.69
C PRO A 19 -15.39 -16.12 22.59
N SER A 20 -15.14 -15.96 23.89
CA SER A 20 -14.85 -17.07 24.81
C SER A 20 -16.06 -17.89 25.23
N HIS A 21 -17.29 -17.45 24.92
CA HIS A 21 -18.53 -18.13 25.32
C HIS A 21 -19.46 -18.48 24.16
N LEU A 22 -19.02 -18.38 22.90
CA LEU A 22 -19.86 -18.66 21.75
C LEU A 22 -20.23 -20.15 21.63
N PHE A 23 -21.52 -20.45 21.69
CA PHE A 23 -22.05 -21.80 21.49
C PHE A 23 -22.63 -22.02 20.09
N CYS A 24 -23.29 -21.01 19.51
CA CYS A 24 -24.02 -21.16 18.23
C CYS A 24 -23.93 -19.93 17.32
N ILE A 25 -23.99 -20.16 16.02
CA ILE A 25 -24.18 -19.17 14.96
C ILE A 25 -25.56 -19.40 14.34
N LEU A 26 -26.42 -18.39 14.40
CA LEU A 26 -27.75 -18.36 13.81
C LEU A 26 -27.69 -17.64 12.45
N LEU A 27 -28.18 -18.30 11.41
CA LEU A 27 -28.39 -17.72 10.08
C LEU A 27 -29.88 -17.58 9.86
N VAL A 28 -30.37 -16.36 9.89
CA VAL A 28 -31.79 -16.05 9.79
C VAL A 28 -32.05 -15.30 8.50
N LEU A 29 -32.90 -15.85 7.65
CA LEU A 29 -33.36 -15.19 6.44
C LEU A 29 -34.78 -14.69 6.66
N MET A 30 -34.94 -13.37 6.71
CA MET A 30 -36.22 -12.67 6.79
C MET A 30 -36.76 -12.44 5.37
N CYS A 31 -38.03 -12.76 5.12
CA CYS A 31 -38.69 -12.55 3.83
C CYS A 31 -39.90 -11.60 3.95
N TYR A 32 -40.05 -10.75 2.94
CA TYR A 32 -41.26 -10.02 2.54
C TYR A 32 -41.39 -10.15 1.00
N PRO A 33 -42.59 -10.06 0.39
CA PRO A 33 -42.82 -10.29 -1.05
C PRO A 33 -41.75 -9.73 -2.00
N ASP A 34 -41.15 -8.58 -1.70
CA ASP A 34 -40.13 -7.94 -2.56
C ASP A 34 -38.74 -7.73 -1.91
N PHE A 35 -38.57 -8.11 -0.63
CA PHE A 35 -37.31 -7.87 0.10
C PHE A 35 -36.93 -9.06 0.96
N SER A 36 -35.69 -9.53 0.81
CA SER A 36 -35.06 -10.46 1.73
C SER A 36 -33.95 -9.77 2.53
N ARG A 37 -33.84 -10.10 3.82
CA ARG A 37 -32.72 -9.70 4.67
C ARG A 37 -32.09 -10.92 5.30
N GLU A 38 -30.79 -11.05 5.13
CA GLU A 38 -29.99 -12.08 5.80
C GLU A 38 -29.37 -11.51 7.07
N LEU A 39 -29.57 -12.19 8.19
CA LEU A 39 -29.07 -11.83 9.51
C LEU A 39 -28.18 -12.96 10.03
N LYS A 40 -27.02 -12.59 10.57
CA LYS A 40 -26.12 -13.51 11.27
C LYS A 40 -26.03 -13.10 12.73
N LEU A 41 -26.50 -13.98 13.62
CA LEU A 41 -26.52 -13.75 15.07
C LEU A 41 -25.60 -14.75 15.76
N LEU A 42 -24.90 -14.28 16.79
CA LEU A 42 -24.02 -15.09 17.61
C LEU A 42 -24.69 -15.22 18.99
N ALA A 43 -24.88 -16.45 19.45
CA ALA A 43 -25.70 -16.71 20.63
C ALA A 43 -25.04 -17.68 21.61
N ASN A 44 -25.29 -17.41 22.90
CA ASN A 44 -25.04 -18.33 24.01
C ASN A 44 -26.37 -18.99 24.42
N HIS A 45 -26.31 -20.04 25.24
CA HIS A 45 -27.51 -20.79 25.66
C HIS A 45 -28.59 -19.88 26.28
N THR A 46 -28.21 -19.02 27.22
CA THR A 46 -29.10 -18.05 27.88
C THR A 46 -29.63 -16.97 26.95
N SER A 47 -28.84 -16.55 25.96
CA SER A 47 -29.21 -15.49 25.01
C SER A 47 -30.12 -15.98 23.87
N SER A 48 -30.26 -17.29 23.67
CA SER A 48 -31.02 -17.86 22.55
C SER A 48 -32.53 -17.55 22.62
N ALA A 49 -33.11 -17.59 23.82
CA ALA A 49 -34.51 -17.20 24.06
C ALA A 49 -34.72 -15.70 23.82
N THR A 50 -33.84 -14.85 24.35
CA THR A 50 -33.88 -13.40 24.13
C THR A 50 -33.77 -13.05 22.65
N ILE A 51 -32.93 -13.76 21.89
CA ILE A 51 -32.81 -13.57 20.45
C ILE A 51 -34.11 -13.92 19.73
N LEU A 52 -34.79 -14.99 20.16
CA LEU A 52 -36.08 -15.36 19.59
C LEU A 52 -37.16 -14.31 19.89
N ASP A 53 -37.18 -13.76 21.10
CA ASP A 53 -38.10 -12.68 21.49
C ASP A 53 -37.83 -11.41 20.68
N CYS A 54 -36.56 -11.05 20.49
CA CYS A 54 -36.16 -9.94 19.63
C CYS A 54 -36.58 -10.16 18.18
N LEU A 55 -36.39 -11.38 17.64
CA LEU A 55 -36.80 -11.71 16.28
C LEU A 55 -38.33 -11.64 16.15
N THR A 56 -39.08 -12.18 17.10
CA THR A 56 -40.55 -12.14 17.10
C THR A 56 -41.06 -10.69 17.15
N THR A 57 -40.46 -9.87 18.01
CA THR A 57 -40.76 -8.43 18.11
C THR A 57 -40.42 -7.71 16.80
N TYR A 58 -39.29 -8.03 16.19
CA TYR A 58 -38.93 -7.48 14.87
C TYR A 58 -39.90 -7.93 13.77
N GLN A 59 -40.34 -9.20 13.78
CA GLN A 59 -41.32 -9.71 12.81
C GLN A 59 -42.66 -8.99 12.95
N SER A 60 -43.09 -8.66 14.17
CA SER A 60 -44.34 -7.92 14.40
C SER A 60 -44.27 -6.48 13.90
N TRP A 61 -43.14 -5.79 14.12
CA TRP A 61 -42.93 -4.40 13.68
C TRP A 61 -42.69 -4.28 12.17
N SER A 62 -41.79 -5.11 11.63
CA SER A 62 -41.37 -5.01 10.22
C SER A 62 -42.29 -5.75 9.25
N ARG A 63 -43.20 -6.60 9.76
CA ARG A 63 -44.02 -7.54 8.99
C ARG A 63 -43.22 -8.56 8.17
N GLN A 64 -41.91 -8.65 8.37
CA GLN A 64 -41.07 -9.68 7.75
C GLN A 64 -41.23 -10.99 8.50
N LYS A 65 -41.16 -12.14 7.82
CA LYS A 65 -41.23 -13.47 8.46
C LYS A 65 -39.96 -14.27 8.29
N ILE A 66 -39.64 -15.13 9.27
CA ILE A 66 -38.51 -16.06 9.18
C ILE A 66 -38.82 -17.09 8.10
N ASN A 67 -37.91 -17.26 7.15
CA ASN A 67 -37.95 -18.38 6.24
C ASN A 67 -37.20 -19.57 6.87
N TYR A 68 -37.91 -20.41 7.61
CA TYR A 68 -37.34 -21.59 8.28
C TYR A 68 -36.74 -22.63 7.33
N SER A 69 -37.13 -22.63 6.03
CA SER A 69 -36.56 -23.54 5.04
C SER A 69 -35.14 -23.14 4.60
N LYS A 70 -34.84 -21.84 4.62
CA LYS A 70 -33.54 -21.26 4.24
C LYS A 70 -32.69 -20.86 5.45
N SER A 71 -33.31 -20.73 6.62
CA SER A 71 -32.64 -20.38 7.86
C SER A 71 -32.08 -21.63 8.54
N GLY A 72 -31.02 -21.46 9.30
CA GLY A 72 -30.37 -22.59 9.96
C GLY A 72 -29.44 -22.17 11.08
N VAL A 73 -29.07 -23.16 11.89
CA VAL A 73 -28.18 -22.98 13.04
C VAL A 73 -26.93 -23.83 12.88
N ILE A 74 -25.78 -23.23 13.17
CA ILE A 74 -24.47 -23.89 13.20
C ILE A 74 -24.00 -23.89 14.65
N PHE A 75 -23.60 -25.06 15.14
CA PHE A 75 -23.13 -25.24 16.51
C PHE A 75 -21.61 -25.33 16.56
N SER A 76 -21.01 -24.79 17.63
CA SER A 76 -19.58 -24.98 17.87
C SER A 76 -19.28 -26.45 18.18
N LYS A 77 -18.05 -26.89 17.90
CA LYS A 77 -17.60 -28.28 18.15
C LYS A 77 -17.66 -28.69 19.62
N ASN A 78 -17.68 -27.73 20.54
CA ASN A 78 -17.67 -27.95 21.98
C ASN A 78 -19.09 -28.08 22.57
N THR A 79 -20.13 -28.09 21.72
CA THR A 79 -21.53 -28.16 22.17
C THR A 79 -21.99 -29.63 22.23
N THR A 80 -22.59 -30.04 23.35
CA THR A 80 -23.06 -31.42 23.55
C THR A 80 -24.25 -31.75 22.64
N GLY A 81 -24.40 -33.01 22.24
CA GLY A 81 -25.51 -33.44 21.37
C GLY A 81 -26.89 -33.04 21.92
N GLN A 82 -27.09 -33.21 23.23
CA GLN A 82 -28.34 -32.84 23.90
C GLN A 82 -28.64 -31.34 23.81
N THR A 83 -27.64 -30.49 24.05
CA THR A 83 -27.84 -29.03 23.96
C THR A 83 -28.10 -28.58 22.53
N THR A 84 -27.48 -29.22 21.54
CA THR A 84 -27.79 -28.93 20.12
C THR A 84 -29.22 -29.30 19.74
N ALA A 85 -29.74 -30.42 20.25
CA ALA A 85 -31.12 -30.85 20.00
C ALA A 85 -32.12 -29.91 20.67
N ASN A 86 -31.90 -29.59 21.95
CA ASN A 86 -32.75 -28.66 22.70
C ASN A 86 -32.83 -27.28 22.03
N LEU A 87 -31.68 -26.73 21.60
CA LEU A 87 -31.63 -25.43 20.93
C LEU A 87 -32.24 -25.46 19.53
N SER A 88 -32.01 -26.54 18.76
CA SER A 88 -32.63 -26.71 17.45
C SER A 88 -34.16 -26.76 17.55
N HIS A 89 -34.67 -27.44 18.58
CA HIS A 89 -36.11 -27.51 18.87
C HIS A 89 -36.66 -26.15 19.32
N LEU A 90 -36.00 -25.47 20.26
CA LEU A 90 -36.41 -24.15 20.76
C LEU A 90 -36.47 -23.10 19.65
N LEU A 91 -35.49 -23.11 18.74
CA LEU A 91 -35.39 -22.14 17.66
C LEU A 91 -36.21 -22.53 16.42
N ASN A 92 -36.71 -23.77 16.35
CA ASN A 92 -37.35 -24.35 15.18
C ASN A 92 -36.50 -24.22 13.88
N LEU A 93 -35.18 -24.27 14.03
CA LEU A 93 -34.22 -24.11 12.93
C LEU A 93 -33.49 -25.42 12.66
N LYS A 94 -33.29 -25.72 11.37
CA LYS A 94 -32.52 -26.89 10.94
C LYS A 94 -31.05 -26.72 11.30
N LYS A 95 -30.43 -27.78 11.81
CA LYS A 95 -28.98 -27.85 11.94
C LYS A 95 -28.35 -27.86 10.56
N VAL A 96 -27.46 -26.90 10.32
CA VAL A 96 -26.79 -26.71 9.03
C VAL A 96 -25.31 -27.04 9.17
N SER A 97 -24.72 -27.61 8.12
CA SER A 97 -23.31 -27.95 8.15
C SER A 97 -22.44 -26.69 8.19
N PRO A 98 -21.28 -26.72 8.89
CA PRO A 98 -20.35 -25.60 8.96
C PRO A 98 -19.77 -25.20 7.58
N THR A 99 -19.83 -26.10 6.60
CA THR A 99 -19.42 -25.86 5.21
C THR A 99 -20.44 -25.09 4.37
N THR A 100 -21.57 -24.73 4.96
CA THR A 100 -22.63 -24.02 4.25
C THR A 100 -22.16 -22.64 3.82
N LYS A 101 -22.51 -22.29 2.58
CA LYS A 101 -22.12 -21.03 1.96
C LYS A 101 -23.08 -19.94 2.39
N HIS A 102 -22.54 -18.81 2.81
CA HIS A 102 -23.25 -17.56 3.01
C HIS A 102 -22.69 -16.53 2.03
N LEU A 103 -23.57 -15.90 1.24
CA LEU A 103 -23.19 -15.02 0.14
C LEU A 103 -22.13 -15.63 -0.80
N GLY A 104 -22.19 -16.95 -1.01
CA GLY A 104 -21.24 -17.68 -1.86
C GLY A 104 -19.91 -18.05 -1.19
N LEU A 105 -19.65 -17.62 0.05
CA LEU A 105 -18.46 -17.96 0.84
C LEU A 105 -18.79 -18.97 1.95
N PRO A 106 -17.97 -20.00 2.16
CA PRO A 106 -18.16 -20.92 3.29
C PRO A 106 -18.06 -20.17 4.63
N LEU A 107 -19.02 -20.42 5.53
CA LEU A 107 -19.11 -19.75 6.83
C LEU A 107 -18.02 -20.17 7.81
N GLU A 108 -17.75 -21.46 7.87
CA GLU A 108 -16.56 -21.99 8.51
C GLU A 108 -15.67 -22.65 7.47
N LEU A 109 -14.38 -22.40 7.62
CA LEU A 109 -13.38 -22.90 6.71
C LEU A 109 -12.74 -24.10 7.36
N ASN A 110 -12.99 -25.26 6.75
CA ASN A 110 -12.45 -26.52 7.22
C ASN A 110 -10.91 -26.46 7.26
N ARG A 111 -10.30 -27.25 8.16
CA ARG A 111 -8.84 -27.49 8.15
C ARG A 111 -8.36 -27.97 6.77
N ALA A 112 -9.21 -28.71 6.04
CA ALA A 112 -9.05 -29.02 4.62
C ALA A 112 -9.31 -27.78 3.75
N LYS A 113 -8.27 -26.96 3.58
CA LYS A 113 -8.31 -25.65 2.91
C LYS A 113 -8.74 -25.72 1.43
N SER A 114 -8.47 -26.84 0.75
CA SER A 114 -8.68 -26.98 -0.70
C SER A 114 -10.11 -27.38 -1.07
N SER A 115 -10.78 -28.23 -0.28
CA SER A 115 -12.13 -28.72 -0.59
C SER A 115 -13.19 -27.61 -0.51
N SER A 116 -12.97 -26.63 0.36
CA SER A 116 -13.87 -25.48 0.54
C SER A 116 -14.00 -24.61 -0.73
N PHE A 117 -13.03 -24.68 -1.64
CA PHE A 117 -13.03 -23.93 -2.91
C PHE A 117 -13.32 -24.77 -4.14
N GLN A 118 -13.60 -26.06 -3.98
CA GLN A 118 -13.87 -26.93 -5.12
C GLN A 118 -15.09 -26.43 -5.91
N GLY A 119 -16.13 -25.96 -5.23
CA GLY A 119 -17.28 -25.33 -5.89
C GLY A 119 -16.99 -24.00 -6.61
N LEU A 120 -15.87 -23.33 -6.31
CA LEU A 120 -15.43 -22.16 -7.10
C LEU A 120 -14.79 -22.61 -8.41
N ILE A 121 -13.94 -23.66 -8.34
CA ILE A 121 -13.33 -24.27 -9.51
C ILE A 121 -14.41 -24.80 -10.46
N GLU A 122 -15.38 -25.53 -9.94
CA GLU A 122 -16.50 -26.08 -10.72
C GLU A 122 -17.31 -24.99 -11.41
N LYS A 123 -17.57 -23.86 -10.74
CA LYS A 123 -18.25 -22.71 -11.37
C LYS A 123 -17.48 -22.17 -12.58
N ILE A 124 -16.15 -22.06 -12.46
CA ILE A 124 -15.30 -21.59 -13.55
C ILE A 124 -15.25 -22.64 -14.66
N GLN A 125 -15.09 -23.92 -14.32
CA GLN A 125 -15.08 -25.03 -15.28
C GLN A 125 -16.40 -25.12 -16.04
N ASN A 126 -17.54 -25.06 -15.36
CA ASN A 126 -18.85 -25.11 -15.99
C ASN A 126 -19.09 -23.89 -16.89
N ARG A 127 -18.64 -22.70 -16.46
CA ARG A 127 -18.72 -21.49 -17.29
C ARG A 127 -17.91 -21.63 -18.58
N VAL A 128 -16.69 -22.14 -18.45
CA VAL A 128 -15.76 -22.36 -19.57
C VAL A 128 -16.24 -23.48 -20.50
N ALA A 129 -16.75 -24.58 -19.95
CA ALA A 129 -17.27 -25.71 -20.72
C ALA A 129 -18.52 -25.34 -21.54
N GLY A 130 -19.32 -24.40 -21.06
CA GLY A 130 -20.46 -23.86 -21.80
C GLY A 130 -20.07 -23.07 -23.06
N TRP A 131 -18.79 -22.70 -23.23
CA TRP A 131 -18.31 -21.98 -24.39
C TRP A 131 -17.81 -22.93 -25.47
N LYS A 132 -18.37 -22.82 -26.69
CA LYS A 132 -17.93 -23.58 -27.85
C LYS A 132 -16.56 -23.10 -28.32
N THR A 133 -15.48 -23.65 -27.76
CA THR A 133 -14.09 -23.27 -28.06
C THR A 133 -13.79 -23.28 -29.55
N LYS A 134 -14.31 -24.27 -30.30
CA LYS A 134 -14.11 -24.39 -31.77
C LYS A 134 -14.67 -23.22 -32.60
N LEU A 135 -15.61 -22.44 -32.04
CA LEU A 135 -16.21 -21.28 -32.71
C LEU A 135 -15.58 -19.94 -32.29
N LEU A 136 -14.66 -19.96 -31.32
CA LEU A 136 -14.09 -18.76 -30.72
C LEU A 136 -12.63 -18.59 -31.14
N SER A 137 -12.32 -17.41 -31.68
CA SER A 137 -10.94 -16.97 -31.91
C SER A 137 -10.18 -16.81 -30.57
N GLN A 138 -8.85 -16.85 -30.61
CA GLN A 138 -8.03 -16.63 -29.41
C GLN A 138 -8.27 -15.23 -28.79
N ALA A 139 -8.53 -14.22 -29.61
CA ALA A 139 -8.90 -12.88 -29.14
C ALA A 139 -10.21 -12.93 -28.33
N ALA A 140 -11.25 -13.58 -28.86
CA ALA A 140 -12.52 -13.72 -28.15
C ALA A 140 -12.37 -14.47 -26.82
N ARG A 141 -11.57 -15.56 -26.80
CA ARG A 141 -11.26 -16.31 -25.57
C ARG A 141 -10.54 -15.46 -24.54
N THR A 142 -9.59 -14.62 -24.98
CA THR A 142 -8.85 -13.69 -24.09
C THR A 142 -9.82 -12.71 -23.43
N THR A 143 -10.74 -12.12 -24.19
CA THR A 143 -11.76 -11.20 -23.68
C THR A 143 -12.70 -11.88 -22.68
N LEU A 144 -13.16 -13.10 -22.98
CA LEU A 144 -14.00 -13.89 -22.07
C LEU A 144 -13.28 -14.22 -20.77
N ILE A 145 -11.99 -14.57 -20.83
CA ILE A 145 -11.19 -14.82 -19.64
C ILE A 145 -11.09 -13.56 -18.79
N SER A 146 -10.66 -12.44 -19.40
CA SER A 146 -10.41 -11.18 -18.71
C SER A 146 -11.65 -10.59 -18.03
N ASN A 147 -12.82 -10.69 -18.67
CA ASN A 147 -14.02 -10.00 -18.19
C ASN A 147 -14.99 -10.92 -17.45
N VAL A 148 -15.19 -12.14 -17.95
CA VAL A 148 -16.20 -13.06 -17.38
C VAL A 148 -15.56 -14.00 -16.37
N THR A 149 -14.47 -14.68 -16.70
CA THR A 149 -13.91 -15.66 -15.75
C THR A 149 -13.23 -14.98 -14.56
N ALA A 150 -12.59 -13.82 -14.76
CA ALA A 150 -11.90 -13.09 -13.70
C ALA A 150 -12.86 -12.51 -12.64
N SER A 151 -14.12 -12.23 -13.00
CA SER A 151 -15.12 -11.68 -12.06
C SER A 151 -15.71 -12.74 -11.13
N ILE A 152 -15.77 -14.01 -11.56
CA ILE A 152 -16.31 -15.13 -10.76
C ILE A 152 -15.60 -15.29 -9.41
N PRO A 153 -14.25 -15.40 -9.35
CA PRO A 153 -13.54 -15.53 -8.08
C PRO A 153 -13.32 -14.19 -7.36
N ALA A 154 -13.55 -13.04 -8.01
CA ALA A 154 -13.17 -11.72 -7.47
C ALA A 154 -13.71 -11.46 -6.06
N TYR A 155 -14.99 -11.77 -5.80
CA TYR A 155 -15.59 -11.62 -4.47
C TYR A 155 -14.95 -12.53 -3.41
N THR A 156 -14.56 -13.75 -3.79
CA THR A 156 -13.88 -14.66 -2.87
C THR A 156 -12.45 -14.24 -2.60
N MET A 157 -11.74 -13.78 -3.64
CA MET A 157 -10.36 -13.32 -3.56
C MET A 157 -10.21 -11.98 -2.84
N SER A 158 -11.24 -11.14 -2.84
CA SER A 158 -11.25 -9.88 -2.09
C SER A 158 -11.37 -10.06 -0.59
N SER A 159 -11.76 -11.26 -0.14
CA SER A 159 -11.99 -11.56 1.28
C SER A 159 -11.05 -12.63 1.81
N LEU A 160 -10.54 -13.53 0.95
CA LEU A 160 -9.78 -14.70 1.35
C LEU A 160 -8.54 -14.88 0.46
N LEU A 161 -7.43 -15.22 1.09
CA LEU A 161 -6.23 -15.66 0.40
C LEU A 161 -6.37 -17.15 0.04
N LEU A 162 -6.57 -17.42 -1.24
CA LEU A 162 -6.72 -18.75 -1.83
C LEU A 162 -5.39 -19.53 -1.75
N PRO A 163 -5.44 -20.85 -1.48
CA PRO A 163 -4.28 -21.72 -1.58
C PRO A 163 -3.70 -21.71 -3.01
N LYS A 164 -2.37 -21.74 -3.13
CA LYS A 164 -1.66 -21.80 -4.43
C LYS A 164 -2.17 -22.94 -5.32
N THR A 165 -2.53 -24.08 -4.74
CA THR A 165 -3.10 -25.23 -5.46
C THR A 165 -4.40 -24.89 -6.19
N ILE A 166 -5.29 -24.13 -5.55
CA ILE A 166 -6.55 -23.67 -6.13
C ILE A 166 -6.28 -22.68 -7.27
N CYS A 167 -5.42 -21.68 -7.03
CA CYS A 167 -5.03 -20.72 -8.06
C CYS A 167 -4.44 -21.40 -9.29
N ASN A 168 -3.54 -22.37 -9.09
CA ASN A 168 -2.92 -23.13 -10.19
C ASN A 168 -3.95 -23.96 -10.96
N LYS A 169 -4.96 -24.53 -10.28
CA LYS A 169 -6.02 -25.31 -10.94
C LYS A 169 -6.98 -24.43 -11.75
N ILE A 170 -7.27 -23.23 -11.26
CA ILE A 170 -8.02 -22.21 -12.02
C ILE A 170 -7.20 -21.78 -13.25
N ASP A 171 -5.95 -21.37 -13.07
CA ASP A 171 -5.07 -20.94 -14.15
C ASP A 171 -4.86 -22.06 -15.20
N SER A 172 -4.76 -23.32 -14.77
CA SER A 172 -4.68 -24.47 -15.68
C SER A 172 -5.95 -24.65 -16.52
N THR A 173 -7.12 -24.48 -15.91
CA THR A 173 -8.42 -24.54 -16.61
C THR A 173 -8.52 -23.42 -17.65
N LEU A 174 -8.15 -22.19 -17.28
CA LEU A 174 -8.16 -21.03 -18.17
C LEU A 174 -7.14 -21.18 -19.30
N ARG A 175 -5.95 -21.72 -19.00
CA ARG A 175 -4.92 -22.04 -19.99
C ARG A 175 -5.44 -23.04 -21.02
N GLY A 176 -6.05 -24.14 -20.57
CA GLY A 176 -6.63 -25.14 -21.46
C GLY A 176 -7.70 -24.55 -22.37
N PHE A 177 -8.61 -23.75 -21.81
CA PHE A 177 -9.60 -23.03 -22.60
C PHE A 177 -8.98 -22.11 -23.64
N TRP A 178 -7.99 -21.30 -23.25
CA TRP A 178 -7.33 -20.34 -24.14
C TRP A 178 -6.68 -21.04 -25.33
N TRP A 179 -5.95 -22.12 -25.10
CA TRP A 179 -5.33 -22.95 -26.15
C TRP A 179 -6.34 -23.80 -26.95
N GLY A 180 -7.61 -23.84 -26.54
CA GLY A 180 -8.67 -24.57 -27.25
C GLY A 180 -8.64 -26.07 -26.99
N ALA A 181 -8.20 -26.47 -25.80
CA ALA A 181 -8.24 -27.85 -25.36
C ALA A 181 -9.65 -28.41 -25.50
N SER A 182 -9.76 -29.58 -26.13
CA SER A 182 -10.99 -30.38 -26.11
C SER A 182 -10.89 -31.40 -24.97
N PRO A 183 -12.00 -31.72 -24.29
CA PRO A 183 -11.99 -32.73 -23.23
C PRO A 183 -11.44 -34.05 -23.78
N GLY A 184 -10.47 -34.65 -23.06
CA GLY A 184 -9.86 -35.93 -23.41
C GLY A 184 -8.71 -35.89 -24.42
N LYS A 185 -8.31 -34.72 -24.96
CA LYS A 185 -7.15 -34.59 -25.85
C LYS A 185 -6.02 -33.79 -25.20
N ASN A 186 -4.81 -34.35 -25.27
CA ASN A 186 -3.59 -33.62 -24.92
C ASN A 186 -3.42 -32.46 -25.92
N HIS A 187 -3.18 -31.27 -25.39
CA HIS A 187 -2.95 -30.07 -26.20
C HIS A 187 -1.57 -29.51 -25.85
N MET A 188 -0.78 -29.20 -26.87
CA MET A 188 0.55 -28.64 -26.69
C MET A 188 0.42 -27.13 -26.43
N CYS A 189 0.93 -26.69 -25.28
CA CYS A 189 1.00 -25.27 -24.95
C CYS A 189 2.39 -24.73 -25.31
N LEU A 190 2.50 -23.99 -26.41
CA LEU A 190 3.80 -23.48 -26.92
C LEU A 190 4.43 -22.42 -26.02
N LYS A 191 3.64 -21.73 -25.19
CA LYS A 191 4.11 -20.68 -24.28
C LYS A 191 3.63 -20.94 -22.86
N SER A 192 4.45 -20.55 -21.87
CA SER A 192 4.08 -20.65 -20.46
C SER A 192 2.94 -19.68 -20.12
N TRP A 193 2.04 -20.07 -19.22
CA TRP A 193 0.94 -19.21 -18.79
C TRP A 193 1.45 -17.90 -18.17
N LYS A 194 2.54 -17.96 -17.39
CA LYS A 194 3.20 -16.77 -16.82
C LYS A 194 3.61 -15.77 -17.90
N SER A 195 4.14 -16.24 -19.04
CA SER A 195 4.54 -15.35 -20.13
C SER A 195 3.34 -14.81 -20.91
N ILE A 196 2.29 -15.62 -21.12
CA ILE A 196 1.04 -15.16 -21.73
C ILE A 196 0.37 -14.08 -20.86
N CYS A 197 0.44 -14.22 -19.55
CA CYS A 197 -0.15 -13.29 -18.58
C CYS A 197 0.64 -11.98 -18.37
N GLN A 198 1.78 -11.79 -19.04
CA GLN A 198 2.50 -10.52 -18.92
C GLN A 198 1.67 -9.34 -19.46
N PRO A 199 1.92 -8.11 -19.00
CA PRO A 199 1.33 -6.92 -19.60
C PRO A 199 1.63 -6.84 -21.10
N LYS A 200 0.75 -6.16 -21.85
CA LYS A 200 0.94 -5.96 -23.30
C LYS A 200 2.25 -5.25 -23.64
N SER A 201 2.69 -4.31 -22.79
CA SER A 201 3.98 -3.62 -22.91
C SER A 201 5.19 -4.56 -22.82
N TYR A 202 5.04 -5.71 -22.17
CA TYR A 202 6.08 -6.75 -22.06
C TYR A 202 5.83 -7.94 -23.00
N GLY A 203 5.02 -7.75 -24.06
CA GLY A 203 4.75 -8.79 -25.07
C GLY A 203 3.83 -9.92 -24.62
N GLY A 204 3.05 -9.71 -23.55
CA GLY A 204 1.98 -10.62 -23.11
C GLY A 204 0.59 -10.17 -23.56
N LEU A 205 -0.45 -10.89 -23.13
CA LEU A 205 -1.85 -10.60 -23.47
C LEU A 205 -2.56 -9.71 -22.46
N GLY A 206 -1.92 -9.40 -21.33
CA GLY A 206 -2.54 -8.67 -20.22
C GLY A 206 -3.53 -9.49 -19.38
N LEU A 207 -3.55 -10.82 -19.53
CA LEU A 207 -4.33 -11.70 -18.66
C LEU A 207 -3.69 -11.77 -17.28
N ARG A 208 -4.47 -11.65 -16.21
CA ARG A 208 -3.92 -11.67 -14.85
C ARG A 208 -3.92 -13.09 -14.30
N ARG A 209 -2.80 -13.54 -13.71
CA ARG A 209 -2.76 -14.82 -13.00
C ARG A 209 -3.66 -14.75 -11.76
N THR A 210 -4.32 -15.85 -11.45
CA THR A 210 -5.26 -15.92 -10.32
C THR A 210 -4.54 -15.62 -9.00
N LEU A 211 -3.33 -16.17 -8.82
CA LEU A 211 -2.54 -15.95 -7.60
C LEU A 211 -2.17 -14.48 -7.41
N ASP A 212 -1.72 -13.80 -8.46
CA ASP A 212 -1.29 -12.39 -8.40
C ASP A 212 -2.49 -11.48 -8.13
N THR A 213 -3.61 -11.75 -8.80
CA THR A 213 -4.87 -11.01 -8.61
C THR A 213 -5.36 -11.13 -7.17
N ASN A 214 -5.28 -12.33 -6.59
CA ASN A 214 -5.68 -12.55 -5.21
C ASN A 214 -4.78 -11.80 -4.22
N HIS A 215 -3.45 -11.84 -4.39
CA HIS A 215 -2.54 -11.06 -3.55
C HIS A 215 -2.83 -9.56 -3.68
N ALA A 216 -3.02 -9.04 -4.90
CA ALA A 216 -3.34 -7.63 -5.12
C ALA A 216 -4.64 -7.21 -4.41
N LEU A 217 -5.69 -8.04 -4.47
CA LEU A 217 -6.96 -7.77 -3.79
C LEU A 217 -6.84 -7.80 -2.26
N ILE A 218 -6.04 -8.71 -1.70
CA ILE A 218 -5.78 -8.74 -0.26
C ILE A 218 -4.87 -7.58 0.17
N SER A 219 -3.87 -7.21 -0.63
CA SER A 219 -3.03 -6.04 -0.37
C SER A 219 -3.83 -4.73 -0.36
N LYS A 220 -4.95 -4.65 -1.08
CA LYS A 220 -5.89 -3.53 -0.92
C LYS A 220 -6.49 -3.46 0.49
N LEU A 221 -6.80 -4.60 1.12
CA LEU A 221 -7.27 -4.63 2.51
C LEU A 221 -6.15 -4.30 3.48
N GLU A 222 -4.93 -4.78 3.22
CA GLU A 222 -3.75 -4.42 4.00
C GLU A 222 -3.50 -2.92 3.98
N TRP A 223 -3.60 -2.30 2.80
CA TRP A 223 -3.45 -0.86 2.64
C TRP A 223 -4.49 -0.10 3.48
N SER A 224 -5.77 -0.46 3.38
CA SER A 224 -6.82 0.16 4.20
C SER A 224 -6.58 0.03 5.72
N LEU A 225 -5.94 -1.07 6.16
CA LEU A 225 -5.53 -1.23 7.57
C LEU A 225 -4.33 -0.36 7.92
N ALA A 226 -3.35 -0.27 7.02
CA ALA A 226 -2.12 0.50 7.20
C ALA A 226 -2.37 2.02 7.19
N THR A 227 -3.26 2.50 6.33
CA THR A 227 -3.66 3.92 6.24
C THR A 227 -4.81 4.29 7.15
N GLU A 228 -5.23 3.37 8.03
CA GLU A 228 -6.20 3.67 9.06
C GLU A 228 -7.56 4.19 8.56
N GLU A 229 -8.04 3.68 7.42
CA GLU A 229 -9.27 4.18 6.80
C GLU A 229 -10.50 4.04 7.72
N ASP A 230 -11.39 5.04 7.71
CA ASP A 230 -12.62 5.04 8.50
C ASP A 230 -13.66 4.04 7.95
N LYS A 231 -13.41 2.77 8.25
CA LYS A 231 -14.28 1.64 7.88
C LYS A 231 -14.54 0.80 9.13
N PRO A 232 -15.80 0.37 9.38
CA PRO A 232 -16.13 -0.41 10.57
C PRO A 232 -15.31 -1.69 10.73
N TRP A 233 -14.99 -2.37 9.63
CA TRP A 233 -14.17 -3.59 9.66
C TRP A 233 -12.69 -3.31 9.97
N VAL A 234 -12.16 -2.14 9.56
CA VAL A 234 -10.79 -1.70 9.88
C VAL A 234 -10.69 -1.45 11.38
N SER A 235 -11.65 -0.70 11.95
CA SER A 235 -11.74 -0.45 13.39
C SER A 235 -11.84 -1.77 14.19
N LEU A 236 -12.68 -2.70 13.74
CA LEU A 236 -12.82 -4.02 14.37
C LEU A 236 -11.54 -4.85 14.35
N LEU A 237 -10.83 -4.89 13.22
CA LEU A 237 -9.57 -5.65 13.11
C LEU A 237 -8.45 -4.98 13.90
N LYS A 238 -8.38 -3.64 13.92
CA LYS A 238 -7.47 -2.88 14.76
C LYS A 238 -7.66 -3.21 16.24
N SER A 239 -8.89 -3.10 16.74
CA SER A 239 -9.18 -3.35 18.16
C SER A 239 -8.90 -4.79 18.55
N LYS A 240 -9.09 -5.74 17.62
CA LYS A 240 -8.90 -7.17 17.88
C LYS A 240 -7.43 -7.62 17.80
N TYR A 241 -6.71 -7.16 16.78
CA TYR A 241 -5.40 -7.72 16.42
C TYR A 241 -4.24 -6.74 16.59
N LEU A 242 -4.43 -5.44 16.33
CA LEU A 242 -3.34 -4.46 16.38
C LEU A 242 -3.07 -3.99 17.81
N LYS A 243 -4.11 -3.77 18.64
CA LYS A 243 -3.97 -3.42 20.07
C LYS A 243 -2.92 -2.32 20.36
N GLY A 244 -2.80 -1.32 19.48
CA GLY A 244 -1.84 -0.22 19.60
C GLY A 244 -0.48 -0.44 18.93
N VAL A 245 -0.20 -1.63 18.40
CA VAL A 245 1.02 -1.92 17.62
C VAL A 245 0.80 -1.54 16.16
N PRO A 246 1.77 -0.87 15.49
CA PRO A 246 1.66 -0.53 14.08
C PRO A 246 1.54 -1.79 13.22
N PHE A 247 0.73 -1.71 12.16
CA PHE A 247 0.37 -2.87 11.32
C PHE A 247 1.58 -3.65 10.79
N MET A 248 2.69 -2.98 10.47
CA MET A 248 3.89 -3.62 9.91
C MET A 248 4.67 -4.46 10.92
N GLN A 249 4.58 -4.14 12.21
CA GLN A 249 5.32 -4.83 13.27
C GLN A 249 4.54 -6.01 13.89
N VAL A 250 3.28 -6.21 13.50
CA VAL A 250 2.44 -7.24 14.13
C VAL A 250 2.87 -8.64 13.71
N ILE A 251 3.10 -9.50 14.70
CA ILE A 251 3.49 -10.90 14.53
C ILE A 251 2.23 -11.77 14.37
N LEU A 252 2.32 -12.77 13.50
CA LEU A 252 1.24 -13.71 13.25
C LEU A 252 1.03 -14.66 14.45
N SER A 253 -0.11 -14.55 15.13
CA SER A 253 -0.49 -15.56 16.14
C SER A 253 -1.18 -16.78 15.52
N GLN A 254 -1.00 -17.95 16.14
CA GLN A 254 -1.54 -19.21 15.64
C GLN A 254 -3.08 -19.24 15.60
N ASN A 255 -3.75 -18.56 16.54
CA ASN A 255 -5.21 -18.53 16.69
C ASN A 255 -5.86 -17.31 16.00
N CYS A 256 -5.40 -16.99 14.79
CA CYS A 256 -5.97 -15.91 13.97
C CYS A 256 -7.06 -16.39 13.00
N SER A 257 -7.97 -15.46 12.66
CA SER A 257 -8.94 -15.66 11.57
C SER A 257 -8.22 -15.81 10.23
N TRP A 258 -8.86 -16.47 9.27
CA TRP A 258 -8.20 -16.69 7.98
C TRP A 258 -7.96 -15.41 7.19
N LEU A 259 -8.91 -14.47 7.24
CA LEU A 259 -8.75 -13.13 6.68
C LEU A 259 -7.46 -12.48 7.21
N TRP A 260 -7.28 -12.47 8.54
CA TRP A 260 -6.08 -11.91 9.17
C TRP A 260 -4.81 -12.65 8.76
N LYS A 261 -4.84 -13.99 8.74
CA LYS A 261 -3.71 -14.80 8.24
C LYS A 261 -3.39 -14.51 6.77
N GLY A 262 -4.41 -14.20 5.95
CA GLY A 262 -4.25 -13.80 4.56
C GLY A 262 -3.55 -12.45 4.45
N ILE A 263 -4.09 -11.43 5.12
CA ILE A 263 -3.56 -10.07 5.21
C ILE A 263 -2.10 -10.07 5.71
N LEU A 264 -1.74 -10.89 6.68
CA LEU A 264 -0.35 -10.92 7.14
C LEU A 264 0.59 -11.66 6.18
N LYS A 265 0.08 -12.60 5.39
CA LYS A 265 0.88 -13.35 4.42
C LYS A 265 1.20 -12.56 3.15
N SER A 266 0.33 -11.64 2.74
CA SER A 266 0.58 -10.77 1.58
C SER A 266 1.30 -9.47 1.94
N ARG A 267 1.50 -9.17 3.23
CA ARG A 267 2.32 -8.03 3.72
C ARG A 267 3.67 -7.85 3.01
N PRO A 268 4.46 -8.91 2.72
CA PRO A 268 5.74 -8.76 2.01
C PRO A 268 5.63 -8.21 0.59
N LEU A 269 4.45 -8.31 -0.04
CA LEU A 269 4.17 -7.69 -1.33
C LEU A 269 3.96 -6.19 -1.14
N LEU A 270 3.16 -5.80 -0.15
CA LEU A 270 2.90 -4.40 0.15
C LEU A 270 4.21 -3.70 0.54
N SER A 271 5.03 -4.31 1.41
CA SER A 271 6.31 -3.74 1.87
C SER A 271 7.32 -3.44 0.77
N LYS A 272 7.14 -3.99 -0.43
CA LYS A 272 7.98 -3.71 -1.61
C LYS A 272 7.55 -2.47 -2.40
N GLY A 273 6.47 -1.80 -2.01
CA GLY A 273 6.04 -0.56 -2.65
C GLY A 273 5.62 0.49 -1.63
N LEU A 274 6.04 0.35 -0.37
CA LEU A 274 5.73 1.33 0.66
C LEU A 274 6.77 2.43 0.66
N CYS A 275 6.28 3.66 0.63
CA CYS A 275 7.06 4.84 0.97
C CYS A 275 6.28 5.62 2.01
N THR A 276 6.96 6.00 3.09
CA THR A 276 6.37 6.87 4.12
C THR A 276 6.29 8.29 3.57
N LYS A 277 5.08 8.87 3.56
CA LYS A 277 4.91 10.30 3.27
C LYS A 277 5.37 11.09 4.49
N ILE A 278 6.42 11.88 4.33
CA ILE A 278 6.94 12.73 5.39
C ILE A 278 6.02 13.94 5.61
N GLY A 279 5.58 14.11 6.85
CA GLY A 279 4.96 15.34 7.34
C GLY A 279 5.99 16.19 8.07
N ASN A 280 5.95 16.20 9.40
CA ASN A 280 6.94 16.87 10.25
C ASN A 280 8.22 16.05 10.53
N GLY A 281 8.29 14.81 10.04
CA GLY A 281 9.46 13.95 10.15
C GLY A 281 9.78 13.38 11.54
N HIS A 282 9.04 13.73 12.60
CA HIS A 282 9.40 13.31 13.98
C HIS A 282 9.23 11.81 14.23
N HIS A 283 8.31 11.17 13.51
CA HIS A 283 7.96 9.76 13.68
C HIS A 283 8.62 8.84 12.64
N THR A 284 9.50 9.37 11.79
CA THR A 284 10.14 8.59 10.72
C THR A 284 11.63 8.55 10.98
N ASP A 285 12.16 7.33 11.07
CA ASP A 285 13.59 7.10 11.19
C ASP A 285 14.28 7.28 9.82
N ILE A 286 15.46 7.90 9.81
CA ILE A 286 16.21 8.16 8.57
C ILE A 286 16.70 6.84 7.96
N TRP A 287 17.13 5.90 8.80
CA TRP A 287 17.93 4.73 8.42
C TRP A 287 17.15 3.42 8.44
N GLU A 288 15.99 3.38 9.10
CA GLU A 288 15.17 2.17 9.18
C GLU A 288 13.91 2.20 8.32
N SER A 289 13.53 3.38 7.81
CA SER A 289 12.26 3.55 7.09
C SER A 289 12.49 3.87 5.60
N PRO A 290 11.68 3.30 4.68
CA PRO A 290 11.67 3.74 3.28
C PRO A 290 10.86 5.03 3.18
N TRP A 291 11.53 6.18 3.20
CA TRP A 291 10.89 7.51 3.14
C TRP A 291 11.30 8.35 1.92
N ILE A 292 12.22 7.84 1.11
CA ILE A 292 12.65 8.46 -0.14
C ILE A 292 11.82 7.87 -1.30
N PRO A 293 11.06 8.69 -2.04
CA PRO A 293 10.13 8.19 -3.06
C PRO A 293 10.79 7.44 -4.23
N THR A 294 12.05 7.77 -4.52
CA THR A 294 12.80 7.23 -5.65
C THR A 294 14.25 7.07 -5.25
N PRO A 295 14.84 5.86 -5.31
CA PRO A 295 14.32 4.62 -5.90
C PRO A 295 13.36 3.80 -4.99
N ASP A 296 12.68 2.80 -5.57
CA ASP A 296 11.68 1.96 -4.88
C ASP A 296 12.26 1.25 -3.63
N ASN A 297 11.57 1.38 -2.48
CA ASN A 297 12.00 0.90 -1.15
C ASN A 297 13.43 1.31 -0.75
N PHE A 298 13.88 2.47 -1.21
CA PHE A 298 15.20 2.94 -0.83
C PHE A 298 15.23 3.30 0.65
N ILE A 299 16.14 2.66 1.36
CA ILE A 299 16.50 2.98 2.74
C ILE A 299 17.93 3.51 2.69
N PRO A 300 18.18 4.77 3.12
CA PRO A 300 19.52 5.33 3.19
C PRO A 300 20.46 4.41 3.99
N PRO A 301 21.68 4.12 3.50
CA PRO A 301 22.68 3.42 4.30
C PRO A 301 23.11 4.31 5.47
N ALA A 302 23.14 3.76 6.68
CA ALA A 302 23.60 4.48 7.86
C ALA A 302 25.12 4.73 7.78
N PRO A 303 25.60 5.98 7.87
CA PRO A 303 27.03 6.27 7.94
C PRO A 303 27.65 5.69 9.21
N SER A 304 28.89 5.20 9.12
CA SER A 304 29.63 4.61 10.25
C SER A 304 29.83 5.58 11.42
N ASN A 305 29.85 6.89 11.15
CA ASN A 305 30.08 7.96 12.13
C ASN A 305 28.84 8.86 12.30
N THR A 306 27.64 8.26 12.39
CA THR A 306 26.42 9.05 12.56
C THR A 306 26.33 9.60 13.98
N HIS A 307 26.17 10.92 14.12
CA HIS A 307 25.99 11.56 15.42
C HIS A 307 24.67 11.09 16.08
N PRO A 308 24.62 10.79 17.39
CA PRO A 308 23.43 10.24 18.07
C PRO A 308 22.14 11.06 17.91
N SER A 309 22.28 12.37 17.67
CA SER A 309 21.14 13.28 17.48
C SER A 309 20.48 13.19 16.09
N ILE A 310 21.10 12.55 15.09
CA ILE A 310 20.61 12.49 13.70
C ILE A 310 20.03 11.10 13.43
N HIS A 311 18.77 10.91 13.82
CA HIS A 311 18.06 9.65 13.62
C HIS A 311 16.64 9.83 13.06
N ARG A 312 16.04 11.02 13.17
CA ARG A 312 14.71 11.31 12.62
C ARG A 312 14.77 12.18 11.38
N VAL A 313 13.83 11.96 10.47
CA VAL A 313 13.66 12.83 9.30
C VAL A 313 13.37 14.28 9.72
N ALA A 314 12.77 14.50 10.90
CA ALA A 314 12.63 15.85 11.48
C ALA A 314 13.96 16.59 11.63
N ASN A 315 15.07 15.87 11.90
CA ASN A 315 16.40 16.48 12.00
C ASN A 315 16.92 16.98 10.64
N LEU A 316 16.21 16.67 9.55
CA LEU A 316 16.52 17.09 8.18
C LEU A 316 15.55 18.19 7.69
N ILE A 317 14.54 18.55 8.48
CA ILE A 317 13.50 19.53 8.13
C ILE A 317 13.73 20.79 8.97
N ILE A 318 13.76 21.94 8.30
CA ILE A 318 13.82 23.24 8.96
C ILE A 318 12.46 23.50 9.65
N PRO A 319 12.45 23.80 10.96
CA PRO A 319 11.24 24.22 11.68
C PRO A 319 10.56 25.40 10.98
N ASP A 320 9.22 25.43 10.99
CA ASP A 320 8.36 26.51 10.47
C ASP A 320 8.35 26.75 8.95
N SER A 321 9.38 26.35 8.20
CA SER A 321 9.41 26.52 6.74
C SER A 321 8.99 25.27 5.96
N PHE A 322 8.97 24.09 6.59
CA PHE A 322 8.79 22.78 5.93
C PHE A 322 9.76 22.54 4.75
N GLN A 323 10.86 23.31 4.70
CA GLN A 323 11.91 23.17 3.70
C GLN A 323 13.03 22.27 4.25
N TRP A 324 13.70 21.58 3.36
CA TRP A 324 14.86 20.75 3.69
C TRP A 324 16.09 21.66 3.77
N ASP A 325 17.03 21.38 4.67
CA ASP A 325 18.35 22.06 4.78
C ASP A 325 19.26 21.76 3.57
N ARG A 326 18.78 22.01 2.34
CA ARG A 326 19.49 21.70 1.09
C ARG A 326 20.62 22.67 0.83
N GLU A 327 20.38 23.96 1.06
CA GLU A 327 21.33 25.02 0.68
C GLU A 327 22.59 25.02 1.55
N ALA A 328 22.44 24.90 2.88
CA ALA A 328 23.59 24.82 3.78
C ALA A 328 24.44 23.56 3.52
N LYS A 329 23.81 22.41 3.24
CA LYS A 329 24.52 21.17 2.91
C LYS A 329 25.17 21.21 1.53
N ALA A 330 24.52 21.81 0.54
CA ALA A 330 25.13 22.06 -0.76
C ALA A 330 26.37 22.95 -0.62
N GLY A 331 26.29 23.98 0.23
CA GLY A 331 27.44 24.83 0.57
C GLY A 331 28.60 24.05 1.19
N LEU A 332 28.33 23.22 2.20
CA LEU A 332 29.35 22.38 2.83
C LEU A 332 30.01 21.42 1.82
N PHE A 333 29.21 20.78 0.97
CA PHE A 333 29.72 19.88 -0.06
C PHE A 333 30.64 20.63 -1.05
N ALA A 334 30.22 21.79 -1.55
CA ALA A 334 30.99 22.60 -2.49
C ALA A 334 32.36 23.01 -1.91
N VAL A 335 32.39 23.50 -0.67
CA VAL A 335 33.63 23.89 0.02
C VAL A 335 34.54 22.67 0.24
N SER A 336 33.97 21.53 0.63
CA SER A 336 34.74 20.29 0.80
C SER A 336 35.35 19.76 -0.51
N CYS A 337 34.62 19.88 -1.63
CA CYS A 337 35.11 19.50 -2.95
C CYS A 337 36.25 20.41 -3.41
N ALA A 338 36.14 21.71 -3.15
CA ALA A 338 37.18 22.66 -3.50
C ALA A 338 38.47 22.44 -2.68
N LEU A 339 38.34 22.06 -1.41
CA LEU A 339 39.48 21.65 -0.57
C LEU A 339 40.13 20.37 -1.11
N ALA A 340 39.32 19.37 -1.47
CA ALA A 340 39.81 18.12 -2.06
C ALA A 340 40.45 18.32 -3.44
N ALA A 341 40.05 19.35 -4.18
CA ALA A 341 40.64 19.74 -5.45
C ALA A 341 41.95 20.55 -5.30
N GLY A 342 42.36 20.91 -4.07
CA GLY A 342 43.57 21.68 -3.81
C GLY A 342 43.51 23.13 -4.28
N LEU A 343 42.31 23.72 -4.32
CA LEU A 343 42.16 25.13 -4.67
C LEU A 343 42.58 26.00 -3.47
N ASP A 344 43.38 27.04 -3.71
CA ASP A 344 43.88 27.93 -2.65
C ASP A 344 43.02 29.17 -2.44
N SER A 345 42.21 29.55 -3.44
CA SER A 345 41.31 30.71 -3.40
C SER A 345 39.94 30.39 -3.99
N ILE A 346 38.87 30.74 -3.27
CA ILE A 346 37.49 30.40 -3.65
C ILE A 346 36.55 31.59 -3.45
N ILE A 347 35.69 31.80 -4.43
CA ILE A 347 34.51 32.65 -4.31
C ILE A 347 33.29 31.73 -4.23
N PHE A 348 32.58 31.75 -3.11
CA PHE A 348 31.36 31.00 -2.89
C PHE A 348 30.15 31.91 -3.10
N GLU A 349 29.38 31.64 -4.15
CA GLU A 349 28.18 32.41 -4.49
C GLU A 349 26.92 31.57 -4.23
N GLY A 350 25.95 32.11 -3.51
CA GLY A 350 24.70 31.41 -3.22
C GLY A 350 23.48 32.33 -3.18
N ASP A 351 22.31 31.79 -3.52
CA ASP A 351 21.02 32.49 -3.49
C ASP A 351 20.25 32.31 -2.17
N ALA A 352 20.83 31.56 -1.23
CA ALA A 352 20.31 31.37 0.11
C ALA A 352 20.83 32.46 1.06
N LEU A 353 20.12 33.60 1.10
CA LEU A 353 20.50 34.76 1.93
C LEU A 353 20.79 34.42 3.40
N GLN A 354 20.02 33.52 4.01
CA GLN A 354 20.24 33.10 5.39
C GLN A 354 21.56 32.34 5.61
N VAL A 355 21.95 31.51 4.63
CA VAL A 355 23.21 30.75 4.67
C VAL A 355 24.39 31.70 4.46
N ILE A 356 24.32 32.56 3.44
CA ILE A 356 25.38 33.53 3.14
C ILE A 356 25.57 34.54 4.27
N ASN A 357 24.49 35.10 4.82
CA ASN A 357 24.60 36.03 5.96
C ASN A 357 25.23 35.36 7.19
N SER A 358 24.92 34.07 7.41
CA SER A 358 25.51 33.29 8.50
C SER A 358 27.01 32.97 8.29
N LEU A 359 27.48 32.91 7.04
CA LEU A 359 28.89 32.72 6.68
C LEU A 359 29.67 34.05 6.70
N GLN A 360 29.05 35.16 6.32
CA GLN A 360 29.68 36.48 6.28
C GLN A 360 29.80 37.15 7.66
N ASN A 361 28.76 37.06 8.50
CA ASN A 361 28.71 37.77 9.77
C ASN A 361 28.95 36.83 10.96
N SER A 362 30.19 36.79 11.45
CA SER A 362 30.57 36.05 12.67
C SER A 362 29.88 36.56 13.94
N ALA A 363 29.29 37.76 13.89
CA ALA A 363 28.60 38.40 15.02
C ALA A 363 27.09 38.07 15.11
N SER A 364 26.50 37.47 14.06
CA SER A 364 25.11 37.04 14.05
C SER A 364 25.09 35.54 14.35
N PHE A 365 24.43 35.11 15.43
CA PHE A 365 24.26 33.69 15.71
C PHE A 365 23.50 33.05 14.53
N PRO A 366 24.12 32.08 13.81
CA PRO A 366 23.39 31.34 12.79
C PRO A 366 22.17 30.69 13.43
N HIS A 367 21.08 30.57 12.68
CA HIS A 367 19.91 29.83 13.17
C HIS A 367 20.39 28.46 13.66
N TRP A 368 19.94 28.03 14.85
CA TRP A 368 20.47 26.85 15.54
C TRP A 368 20.47 25.58 14.67
N SER A 369 19.59 25.51 13.66
CA SER A 369 19.49 24.39 12.71
C SER A 369 20.66 24.29 11.73
N ILE A 370 21.25 25.42 11.32
CA ILE A 370 22.39 25.46 10.38
C ILE A 370 23.73 25.70 11.09
N SER A 371 23.71 26.06 12.38
CA SER A 371 24.91 26.44 13.15
C SER A 371 26.07 25.46 13.04
N ASN A 372 25.80 24.14 13.15
CA ASN A 372 26.85 23.13 13.04
C ASN A 372 27.43 23.05 11.63
N ILE A 373 26.59 23.15 10.60
CA ILE A 373 27.01 23.09 9.19
C ILE A 373 27.83 24.34 8.85
N ILE A 374 27.39 25.51 9.31
CA ILE A 374 28.10 26.77 9.15
C ILE A 374 29.46 26.72 9.87
N ASN A 375 29.52 26.13 11.06
CA ASN A 375 30.77 25.91 11.77
C ASN A 375 31.72 25.00 10.99
N ASP A 376 31.24 23.89 10.44
CA ASP A 376 32.03 22.99 9.61
C ASP A 376 32.55 23.69 8.34
N ILE A 377 31.70 24.50 7.68
CA ILE A 377 32.11 25.34 6.54
C ILE A 377 33.20 26.32 6.96
N ASN A 378 33.06 27.00 8.09
CA ASN A 378 34.06 27.95 8.59
C ASN A 378 35.38 27.27 8.96
N VAL A 379 35.34 26.04 9.49
CA VAL A 379 36.55 25.24 9.73
C VAL A 379 37.25 24.92 8.42
N PHE A 380 36.54 24.47 7.39
CA PHE A 380 37.15 24.24 6.08
C PHE A 380 37.60 25.54 5.40
N ALA A 381 36.84 26.63 5.57
CA ALA A 381 37.16 27.96 5.08
C ALA A 381 38.54 28.43 5.57
N SER A 382 38.94 28.07 6.80
CA SER A 382 40.25 28.42 7.37
C SER A 382 41.44 27.73 6.71
N SER A 383 41.21 26.69 5.90
CA SER A 383 42.25 26.00 5.15
C SER A 383 42.56 26.67 3.79
N PHE A 384 41.78 27.67 3.38
CA PHE A 384 42.02 28.43 2.15
C PHE A 384 42.80 29.72 2.43
N SER A 385 43.67 30.12 1.50
CA SER A 385 44.40 31.39 1.60
C SER A 385 43.47 32.60 1.42
N CYS A 386 42.41 32.45 0.64
CA CYS A 386 41.40 33.48 0.41
C CYS A 386 40.04 32.84 0.09
N ILE A 387 39.03 33.12 0.92
CA ILE A 387 37.65 32.69 0.66
C ILE A 387 36.69 33.86 0.85
N SER A 388 35.80 34.07 -0.11
CA SER A 388 34.74 35.08 -0.04
C SER A 388 33.38 34.46 -0.26
N PHE A 389 32.43 34.79 0.60
CA PHE A 389 31.03 34.39 0.45
C PHE A 389 30.24 35.58 -0.12
N SER A 390 29.49 35.39 -1.21
CA SER A 390 28.66 36.42 -1.83
C SER A 390 27.22 35.93 -1.99
N HIS A 391 26.24 36.82 -1.78
CA HIS A 391 24.84 36.51 -2.02
C HIS A 391 24.44 36.99 -3.41
N VAL A 392 23.83 36.10 -4.19
CA VAL A 392 23.37 36.38 -5.55
C VAL A 392 21.85 36.28 -5.59
N LEU A 393 21.19 37.23 -6.25
CA LEU A 393 19.74 37.16 -6.43
C LEU A 393 19.38 35.91 -7.24
N ARG A 394 18.29 35.23 -6.87
CA ARG A 394 17.84 34.00 -7.54
C ARG A 394 17.68 34.12 -9.06
N SER A 395 17.41 35.33 -9.58
CA SER A 395 17.35 35.63 -11.01
C SER A 395 18.72 35.59 -11.71
N ALA A 396 19.81 35.87 -10.99
CA ALA A 396 21.18 35.79 -11.46
C ALA A 396 21.79 34.38 -11.28
N ASN A 397 21.22 33.53 -10.41
CA ASN A 397 21.61 32.12 -10.25
C ASN A 397 21.12 31.19 -11.39
N ALA A 398 20.50 31.76 -12.45
CA ALA A 398 20.01 31.01 -13.61
C ALA A 398 21.14 30.29 -14.37
N LEU A 399 22.35 30.83 -14.32
CA LEU A 399 23.54 30.24 -14.94
C LEU A 399 23.99 28.97 -14.24
N ALA A 400 24.16 29.00 -12.92
CA ALA A 400 24.51 27.82 -12.14
C ALA A 400 23.42 26.74 -12.26
N HIS A 401 22.15 27.13 -12.31
CA HIS A 401 21.05 26.20 -12.55
C HIS A 401 21.13 25.53 -13.93
N SER A 402 21.43 26.30 -14.98
CA SER A 402 21.59 25.80 -16.36
C SER A 402 22.82 24.89 -16.48
N LEU A 403 23.91 25.24 -15.80
CA LEU A 403 25.13 24.44 -15.74
C LEU A 403 24.91 23.13 -14.99
N ALA A 404 24.24 23.16 -13.83
CA ALA A 404 23.90 21.97 -13.06
C ALA A 404 22.93 21.03 -13.81
N ALA A 405 22.02 21.58 -14.62
CA ALA A 405 21.16 20.78 -15.50
C ALA A 405 21.93 20.14 -16.67
N TRP A 406 23.03 20.76 -17.10
CA TRP A 406 23.89 20.27 -18.17
C TRP A 406 24.95 19.27 -17.70
N ALA A 407 25.46 19.40 -16.47
CA ALA A 407 26.54 18.59 -15.90
C ALA A 407 26.34 17.05 -16.01
N PRO A 408 25.13 16.47 -15.83
CA PRO A 408 24.93 15.02 -15.96
C PRO A 408 25.21 14.46 -17.37
N PHE A 409 25.25 15.32 -18.38
CA PHE A 409 25.58 14.94 -19.76
C PHE A 409 27.08 14.98 -20.04
N CYS A 410 27.90 15.38 -19.06
CA CYS A 410 29.35 15.45 -19.16
C CYS A 410 29.99 14.32 -18.36
N ASN A 411 30.85 13.56 -19.03
CA ASN A 411 31.61 12.45 -18.43
C ASN A 411 32.90 12.98 -17.77
N CYS A 412 32.81 14.10 -17.06
CA CYS A 412 33.96 14.86 -16.54
C CYS A 412 33.92 14.86 -15.01
N LEU A 413 35.02 14.45 -14.37
CA LEU A 413 35.23 14.55 -12.93
C LEU A 413 36.21 15.69 -12.66
N GLY A 414 35.84 16.63 -11.79
CA GLY A 414 36.73 17.69 -11.31
C GLY A 414 36.54 19.03 -12.03
N ALA A 415 37.30 19.28 -13.09
CA ALA A 415 37.34 20.56 -13.81
C ALA A 415 36.83 20.42 -15.25
N ILE A 416 36.15 21.46 -15.74
CA ILE A 416 35.61 21.53 -17.11
C ILE A 416 36.30 22.69 -17.82
N PRO A 417 37.00 22.47 -18.96
CA PRO A 417 37.62 23.56 -19.71
C PRO A 417 36.53 24.50 -20.26
N ILE A 418 36.77 25.81 -20.20
CA ILE A 418 35.80 26.86 -20.59
C ILE A 418 35.25 26.65 -22.00
N SER A 419 36.08 26.16 -22.92
CA SER A 419 35.71 25.83 -24.31
C SER A 419 34.64 24.74 -24.44
N SER A 420 34.38 23.98 -23.38
CA SER A 420 33.37 22.92 -23.36
C SER A 420 32.06 23.34 -22.71
N LEU A 421 31.96 24.58 -22.21
CA LEU A 421 30.73 25.12 -21.65
C LEU A 421 29.72 25.46 -22.75
N PRO A 422 28.40 25.34 -22.48
CA PRO A 422 27.38 25.78 -23.42
C PRO A 422 27.51 27.27 -23.75
N ALA A 423 27.32 27.64 -25.02
CA ALA A 423 27.50 29.03 -25.49
C ALA A 423 26.67 30.07 -24.73
N HIS A 424 25.48 29.68 -24.24
CA HIS A 424 24.62 30.56 -23.44
C HIS A 424 25.16 30.82 -22.03
N VAL A 425 26.01 29.94 -21.48
CA VAL A 425 26.69 30.13 -20.19
C VAL A 425 27.85 31.12 -20.36
N ILE A 426 28.64 30.96 -21.43
CA ILE A 426 29.77 31.84 -21.77
C ILE A 426 29.29 33.28 -22.04
N GLN A 427 28.15 33.42 -22.71
CA GLN A 427 27.61 34.71 -23.09
C GLN A 427 27.07 35.53 -21.92
N ALA A 428 26.63 34.88 -20.84
CA ALA A 428 26.07 35.55 -19.68
C ALA A 428 27.14 35.98 -18.65
N ASP A 429 28.23 35.21 -18.54
CA ASP A 429 29.42 35.60 -17.74
C ASP A 429 30.05 36.92 -18.25
N LEU A 430 29.98 37.17 -19.56
CA LEU A 430 30.41 38.44 -20.19
C LEU A 430 29.51 39.65 -19.85
N VAL A 431 28.28 39.43 -19.37
CA VAL A 431 27.29 40.51 -19.13
C VAL A 431 27.34 41.01 -17.68
N ASP A 432 27.78 40.19 -16.73
CA ASP A 432 27.94 40.60 -15.32
C ASP A 432 29.16 41.53 -15.08
N GLY A 433 30.00 41.75 -16.11
CA GLY A 433 31.18 42.61 -16.09
C GLY A 433 30.93 44.12 -16.25
N ILE A 434 30.08 44.75 -15.42
CA ILE A 434 29.96 46.23 -15.36
C ILE A 434 30.64 46.76 -14.08
N GLY A 435 31.95 47.03 -14.16
CA GLY A 435 32.74 47.77 -13.16
C GLY A 435 34.24 47.44 -13.21
N PRO A 436 35.17 48.41 -13.05
CA PRO A 436 36.57 48.22 -13.40
C PRO A 436 37.32 47.49 -12.28
N MET A 437 37.29 46.16 -12.27
CA MET A 437 38.30 45.32 -11.61
C MET A 437 38.32 43.93 -12.25
N THR A 438 39.45 43.64 -12.93
CA THR A 438 40.07 42.34 -13.23
C THR A 438 39.20 41.16 -13.72
N PRO A 439 39.53 40.54 -14.89
CA PRO A 439 38.84 39.36 -15.42
C PRO A 439 39.18 38.12 -14.57
N LEU A 440 38.32 37.76 -13.62
CA LEU A 440 38.61 36.69 -12.65
C LEU A 440 38.34 35.26 -13.15
N PHE A 441 37.67 35.06 -14.29
CA PHE A 441 37.41 33.72 -14.85
C PHE A 441 38.24 33.34 -16.08
N LEU A 442 39.12 34.22 -16.56
CA LEU A 442 39.75 34.05 -17.88
C LEU A 442 41.26 33.80 -17.90
N ASN A 443 41.93 33.70 -16.75
CA ASN A 443 43.37 33.43 -16.72
C ASN A 443 43.78 32.49 -15.57
N THR A 444 43.44 31.21 -15.68
CA THR A 444 44.29 30.13 -15.15
C THR A 444 44.07 28.87 -15.98
N ILE A 445 45.18 28.36 -16.52
CA ILE A 445 45.33 27.16 -17.35
C ILE A 445 45.04 25.90 -16.54
#